data_AF-A0A258B9Y2-F1
#
_entry.id   AF-A0A258B9Y2-F1
#
_cell.length_a   1.000
_cell.length_b   1.000
_cell.length_c   1.000
_cell.angle_alpha   90.00
_cell.angle_beta   90.00
_cell.angle_gamma   90.00
#
_symmetry.space_group_name_H-M   'P 1'
#
loop_
_entity.id
_entity.type
_entity.pdbx_description
1 polymer ?
#
loop_
_entity_poly.entity_id
_entity_poly.type
_entity_poly.pdbx_seq_one_letter_code
_entity_poly.pdbx_strand_id
1 'polypeptide(L)'
;MFSGMNTGVAPALAPHHMALIPPERLAEIQKEYFTELAHLATNPESIEVKDRRFSGKAWHSSWSKTIAATYLLNSKHLLALAKAVDADEKTKVKILFTTEQMIDALSPSNFIATNPEVLENIISTQGQSIQNGIVNLLGDLKKGKVSQTDETAFEVGKNIATTAGQVVFRNDLFELIQYTPLTETVFERPYLMVPPCINKYYILDLQPDNSVVRYMVEQGHTVFLVSWKNPDASMSQITWDDYVGEGVIKAIEVVKDIGGVDQINVLGFCVGGTLTATALAVLAARKKNMVASLTLLTTLLDFSDTGILDVFIDEGMVKLRESTIGGEGGHYGMMSGLELGNTFSFLRPNDLVWNYVVENYLKGNSPPPFDLLYW
;
A
#
# COMPACT_ATOMS: atom_id res chain seq x y z
N MET A 1 8.57 46.94 -30.04
CA MET A 1 8.25 46.43 -28.68
C MET A 1 6.75 46.63 -28.48
N PHE A 2 5.84 45.68 -28.54
CA PHE A 2 5.87 44.23 -28.43
C PHE A 2 4.82 43.68 -29.40
N SER A 3 5.26 42.87 -30.36
CA SER A 3 4.41 42.08 -31.26
C SER A 3 5.03 40.69 -31.23
N GLY A 4 4.52 39.82 -30.36
CA GLY A 4 5.11 38.51 -30.12
C GLY A 4 4.73 37.88 -28.79
N MET A 5 3.44 37.91 -28.42
CA MET A 5 2.91 36.94 -27.45
C MET A 5 2.12 35.92 -28.26
N ASN A 6 2.80 34.81 -28.56
CA ASN A 6 2.20 33.58 -29.03
C ASN A 6 1.23 33.12 -27.92
N THR A 7 -0.06 33.46 -28.04
CA THR A 7 -1.12 32.84 -27.24
C THR A 7 -1.20 31.41 -27.73
N GLY A 8 -0.41 30.55 -27.08
CA GLY A 8 -0.38 29.12 -27.36
C GLY A 8 -1.80 28.62 -27.54
N VAL A 9 -2.05 27.99 -28.69
CA VAL A 9 -3.31 27.35 -29.01
C VAL A 9 -3.65 26.46 -27.82
N ALA A 10 -4.74 26.79 -27.10
CA ALA A 10 -5.32 25.87 -26.13
C ALA A 10 -5.48 24.52 -26.85
N PRO A 11 -4.98 23.40 -26.32
CA PRO A 11 -5.04 22.13 -27.03
C PRO A 11 -6.49 21.86 -27.41
N ALA A 12 -6.77 21.89 -28.72
CA ALA A 12 -8.07 21.55 -29.24
C ALA A 12 -8.28 20.06 -28.96
N LEU A 13 -9.21 19.75 -28.06
CA LEU A 13 -9.69 18.38 -27.87
C LEU A 13 -10.15 17.85 -29.24
N ALA A 14 -9.54 16.75 -29.68
CA ALA A 14 -9.80 16.19 -31.00
C ALA A 14 -11.32 15.90 -31.19
N PRO A 15 -11.91 16.13 -32.38
CA PRO A 15 -13.37 16.18 -32.55
C PRO A 15 -14.11 14.83 -32.44
N HIS A 16 -13.43 13.72 -32.17
CA HIS A 16 -13.98 12.36 -32.27
C HIS A 16 -14.20 11.62 -30.94
N HIS A 17 -14.01 12.26 -29.78
CA HIS A 17 -14.10 11.59 -28.46
C HIS A 17 -15.22 12.13 -27.54
N MET A 18 -16.24 12.82 -28.08
CA MET A 18 -17.28 13.42 -27.24
C MET A 18 -18.29 12.41 -26.67
N ALA A 19 -18.35 11.19 -27.21
CA ALA A 19 -19.19 10.13 -26.67
C ALA A 19 -18.32 8.93 -26.31
N LEU A 20 -17.65 9.00 -25.17
CA LEU A 20 -17.08 7.83 -24.51
C LEU A 20 -18.18 6.88 -24.00
N ILE A 21 -19.43 7.32 -23.90
CA ILE A 21 -20.54 6.49 -23.38
C ILE A 21 -21.59 6.35 -24.50
N PRO A 22 -22.09 5.15 -24.79
CA PRO A 22 -23.17 4.94 -25.76
C PRO A 22 -24.40 5.81 -25.43
N PRO A 23 -24.99 6.54 -26.40
CA PRO A 23 -26.08 7.48 -26.12
C PRO A 23 -27.30 6.87 -25.43
N GLU A 24 -27.68 5.64 -25.78
CA GLU A 24 -28.79 4.91 -25.14
C GLU A 24 -28.47 4.66 -23.66
N ARG A 25 -27.25 4.18 -23.37
CA ARG A 25 -26.82 3.92 -22.00
C ARG A 25 -26.71 5.20 -21.18
N LEU A 26 -26.25 6.29 -21.79
CA LEU A 26 -26.21 7.61 -21.15
C LEU A 26 -27.62 8.09 -20.78
N ALA A 27 -28.60 7.94 -21.69
CA ALA A 27 -29.98 8.33 -21.44
C ALA A 27 -30.63 7.51 -20.31
N GLU A 28 -30.35 6.20 -20.23
CA GLU A 28 -30.78 5.36 -19.11
C GLU A 28 -30.21 5.84 -17.78
N ILE A 29 -28.89 6.06 -17.70
CA ILE A 29 -28.20 6.51 -16.49
C ILE A 29 -28.72 7.88 -16.03
N GLN A 30 -28.96 8.79 -16.96
CA GLN A 30 -29.54 10.11 -16.66
C GLN A 30 -30.97 9.98 -16.15
N LYS A 31 -31.80 9.15 -16.77
CA LYS A 31 -33.19 8.93 -16.34
C LYS A 31 -33.25 8.34 -14.93
N GLU A 32 -32.42 7.35 -14.62
CA GLU A 32 -32.31 6.77 -13.28
C GLU A 32 -31.91 7.83 -12.26
N TYR A 33 -30.87 8.62 -12.56
CA TYR A 33 -30.40 9.69 -11.66
C TYR A 33 -31.47 10.74 -11.38
N PHE A 34 -32.16 11.26 -12.40
CA PHE A 34 -33.22 12.25 -12.20
C PHE A 34 -34.41 11.67 -11.42
N THR A 35 -34.72 10.38 -11.60
CA THR A 35 -35.78 9.70 -10.83
C THR A 35 -35.41 9.61 -9.36
N GLU A 36 -34.20 9.17 -9.05
CA GLU A 36 -33.70 9.07 -7.66
C GLU A 36 -33.53 10.45 -7.01
N LEU A 37 -33.08 11.46 -7.78
CA LEU A 37 -32.95 12.83 -7.31
C LEU A 37 -34.33 13.45 -6.97
N ALA A 38 -35.32 13.25 -7.83
CA ALA A 38 -36.69 13.69 -7.56
C ALA A 38 -37.26 12.99 -6.31
N HIS A 39 -37.00 11.69 -6.16
CA HIS A 39 -37.42 10.94 -4.98
C HIS A 39 -36.76 11.48 -3.70
N LEU A 40 -35.45 11.75 -3.73
CA LEU A 40 -34.71 12.35 -2.61
C LEU A 40 -35.24 13.75 -2.26
N ALA A 41 -35.59 14.57 -3.25
CA ALA A 41 -36.15 15.90 -3.03
C ALA A 41 -37.53 15.87 -2.34
N THR A 42 -38.33 14.84 -2.61
CA THR A 42 -39.66 14.67 -1.99
C THR A 42 -39.63 13.92 -0.65
N ASN A 43 -38.63 13.04 -0.47
CA ASN A 43 -38.42 12.27 0.76
C ASN A 43 -36.91 12.17 1.06
N PRO A 44 -36.35 13.08 1.87
CA PRO A 44 -34.93 13.09 2.22
C PRO A 44 -34.44 11.83 2.93
N GLU A 45 -35.33 11.02 3.52
CA GLU A 45 -34.99 9.75 4.19
C GLU A 45 -35.07 8.53 3.25
N SER A 46 -35.35 8.75 1.97
CA SER A 46 -35.57 7.65 1.02
C SER A 46 -34.31 6.90 0.58
N ILE A 47 -33.13 7.52 0.71
CA ILE A 47 -31.87 6.87 0.42
C ILE A 47 -31.31 6.31 1.72
N GLU A 48 -31.21 4.99 1.77
CA GLU A 48 -30.63 4.29 2.91
C GLU A 48 -29.11 4.54 2.97
N VAL A 49 -28.65 5.20 4.03
CA VAL A 49 -27.24 5.52 4.25
C VAL A 49 -26.55 4.30 4.86
N LYS A 50 -26.04 3.38 4.02
CA LYS A 50 -25.32 2.16 4.44
C LYS A 50 -23.81 2.32 4.54
N ASP A 51 -23.27 3.46 4.15
CA ASP A 51 -21.84 3.71 4.13
C ASP A 51 -21.31 3.90 5.56
N ARG A 52 -20.25 3.16 5.91
CA ARG A 52 -19.61 3.20 7.23
C ARG A 52 -19.14 4.61 7.61
N ARG A 53 -18.78 5.46 6.64
CA ARG A 53 -18.36 6.85 6.88
C ARG A 53 -19.44 7.70 7.56
N PHE A 54 -20.70 7.29 7.45
CA PHE A 54 -21.86 8.01 7.97
C PHE A 54 -22.61 7.23 9.07
N SER A 55 -21.96 6.25 9.72
CA SER A 55 -22.63 5.37 10.69
C SER A 55 -22.80 5.96 12.10
N GLY A 56 -22.07 7.03 12.44
CA GLY A 56 -22.14 7.61 13.77
C GLY A 56 -23.42 8.42 14.02
N LYS A 57 -23.78 8.57 15.29
CA LYS A 57 -25.07 9.14 15.70
C LYS A 57 -25.31 10.56 15.17
N ALA A 58 -24.26 11.38 15.04
CA ALA A 58 -24.35 12.74 14.54
C ALA A 58 -24.79 12.82 13.06
N TRP A 59 -24.57 11.74 12.29
CA TRP A 59 -25.04 11.62 10.91
C TRP A 59 -26.53 11.35 10.78
N HIS A 60 -27.25 11.12 11.88
CA HIS A 60 -28.69 10.85 11.87
C HIS A 60 -29.57 12.10 11.98
N SER A 61 -28.99 13.30 12.00
CA SER A 61 -29.76 14.55 11.91
C SER A 61 -30.30 14.78 10.49
N SER A 62 -31.38 15.53 10.33
CA SER A 62 -32.02 15.74 9.02
C SER A 62 -31.09 16.35 7.97
N TRP A 63 -30.24 17.30 8.33
CA TRP A 63 -29.33 17.94 7.39
C TRP A 63 -28.16 17.02 7.01
N SER A 64 -27.58 16.31 7.99
CA SER A 64 -26.43 15.43 7.75
C SER A 64 -26.83 14.18 6.96
N LYS A 65 -28.02 13.61 7.22
CA LYS A 65 -28.63 12.57 6.37
C LYS A 65 -28.80 13.06 4.94
N THR A 66 -29.33 14.27 4.74
CA THR A 66 -29.59 14.82 3.40
C THR A 66 -28.30 15.00 2.61
N ILE A 67 -27.24 15.51 3.24
CA ILE A 67 -25.91 15.64 2.61
C ILE A 67 -25.33 14.28 2.27
N ALA A 68 -25.37 13.32 3.20
CA ALA A 68 -24.86 11.96 2.96
C ALA A 68 -25.64 11.25 1.84
N ALA A 69 -26.96 11.32 1.85
CA ALA A 69 -27.83 10.76 0.81
C ALA A 69 -27.56 11.39 -0.57
N THR A 70 -27.42 12.72 -0.63
CA THR A 70 -27.10 13.44 -1.87
C THR A 70 -25.73 13.04 -2.40
N TYR A 71 -24.74 12.92 -1.52
CA TYR A 71 -23.40 12.45 -1.88
C TYR A 71 -23.43 11.02 -2.43
N LEU A 72 -24.12 10.09 -1.75
CA LEU A 72 -24.20 8.68 -2.18
C LEU A 72 -24.91 8.54 -3.53
N LEU A 73 -25.96 9.31 -3.76
CA LEU A 73 -26.65 9.37 -5.05
C LEU A 73 -25.71 9.83 -6.17
N ASN A 74 -25.01 10.95 -5.96
CA ASN A 74 -24.07 11.48 -6.95
C ASN A 74 -22.90 10.54 -7.19
N SER A 75 -22.40 9.89 -6.13
CA SER A 75 -21.34 8.88 -6.20
C SER A 75 -21.78 7.70 -7.06
N LYS A 76 -22.97 7.15 -6.81
CA LYS A 76 -23.58 6.09 -7.61
C LYS A 76 -23.69 6.49 -9.09
N HIS A 77 -24.12 7.72 -9.35
CA HIS A 77 -24.25 8.24 -10.72
C HIS A 77 -22.90 8.36 -11.44
N LEU A 78 -21.89 8.96 -10.79
CA LEU A 78 -20.54 9.08 -11.34
C LEU A 78 -19.92 7.71 -11.64
N LEU A 79 -20.10 6.74 -10.74
CA LEU A 79 -19.66 5.35 -10.97
C LEU A 79 -20.41 4.68 -12.12
N ALA A 80 -21.71 4.93 -12.26
CA ALA A 80 -22.49 4.42 -13.39
C ALA A 80 -21.98 4.99 -14.73
N LEU A 81 -21.65 6.28 -14.78
CA LEU A 81 -21.05 6.92 -15.95
C LEU A 81 -19.66 6.32 -16.25
N ALA A 82 -18.79 6.20 -15.25
CA ALA A 82 -17.46 5.62 -15.41
C ALA A 82 -17.51 4.18 -15.93
N LYS A 83 -18.44 3.35 -15.42
CA LYS A 83 -18.65 1.96 -15.88
C LYS A 83 -19.24 1.86 -17.28
N ALA A 84 -19.92 2.90 -17.74
CA ALA A 84 -20.54 2.94 -19.06
C ALA A 84 -19.60 3.45 -20.16
N VAL A 85 -18.37 3.83 -19.82
CA VAL A 85 -17.37 4.24 -20.80
C VAL A 85 -16.99 3.07 -21.70
N ASP A 86 -17.18 3.26 -23.00
CA ASP A 86 -16.70 2.42 -24.09
C ASP A 86 -15.24 2.78 -24.40
N ALA A 87 -14.34 1.96 -23.84
CA ALA A 87 -12.90 2.02 -24.03
C ALA A 87 -12.30 0.60 -23.86
N ASP A 88 -11.01 0.45 -24.08
CA ASP A 88 -10.31 -0.79 -23.70
C ASP A 88 -10.35 -1.02 -22.19
N GLU A 89 -10.20 -2.28 -21.75
CA GLU A 89 -10.34 -2.66 -20.34
C GLU A 89 -9.36 -1.91 -19.42
N LYS A 90 -8.12 -1.66 -19.86
CA LYS A 90 -7.14 -0.92 -19.05
C LYS A 90 -7.59 0.53 -18.86
N THR A 91 -8.09 1.18 -19.90
CA THR A 91 -8.65 2.53 -19.81
C THR A 91 -9.90 2.58 -18.93
N LYS A 92 -10.81 1.60 -19.04
CA LYS A 92 -11.99 1.51 -18.16
C LYS A 92 -11.60 1.39 -16.69
N VAL A 93 -10.66 0.51 -16.36
CA VAL A 93 -10.17 0.35 -14.97
C VAL A 93 -9.54 1.65 -14.47
N LYS A 94 -8.73 2.34 -15.28
CA LYS A 94 -8.14 3.66 -14.92
C LYS A 94 -9.20 4.73 -14.65
N ILE A 95 -10.23 4.82 -15.51
CA ILE A 95 -11.32 5.78 -15.36
C ILE A 95 -12.15 5.46 -14.11
N LEU A 96 -12.52 4.19 -13.92
CA LEU A 96 -13.28 3.75 -12.76
C LEU A 96 -12.51 4.06 -11.48
N PHE A 97 -11.25 3.65 -11.39
CA PHE A 97 -10.41 3.92 -10.24
C PHE A 97 -10.29 5.42 -9.97
N THR A 98 -9.92 6.22 -10.97
CA THR A 98 -9.79 7.67 -10.80
C THR A 98 -11.09 8.31 -10.33
N THR A 99 -12.24 7.82 -10.81
CA THR A 99 -13.57 8.27 -10.37
C THR A 99 -13.83 7.90 -8.91
N GLU A 100 -13.50 6.68 -8.48
CA GLU A 100 -13.58 6.24 -7.08
C GLU A 100 -12.71 7.13 -6.18
N GLN A 101 -11.46 7.41 -6.58
CA GLN A 101 -10.56 8.32 -5.85
C GLN A 101 -11.17 9.72 -5.66
N MET A 102 -11.76 10.28 -6.71
CA MET A 102 -12.41 11.60 -6.67
C MET A 102 -13.65 11.59 -5.77
N ILE A 103 -14.48 10.56 -5.90
CA ILE A 103 -15.67 10.36 -5.05
C ILE A 103 -15.27 10.31 -3.58
N ASP A 104 -14.23 9.55 -3.25
CA ASP A 104 -13.76 9.41 -1.88
C ASP A 104 -13.17 10.70 -1.33
N ALA A 105 -12.39 11.43 -2.15
CA ALA A 105 -11.83 12.73 -1.78
C ALA A 105 -12.92 13.77 -1.49
N LEU A 106 -14.01 13.75 -2.27
CA LEU A 106 -15.14 14.67 -2.16
C LEU A 106 -16.17 14.24 -1.10
N SER A 107 -15.91 13.19 -0.32
CA SER A 107 -16.82 12.76 0.74
C SER A 107 -17.07 13.91 1.74
N PRO A 108 -18.34 14.19 2.10
CA PRO A 108 -18.67 15.21 3.09
C PRO A 108 -18.10 14.93 4.48
N SER A 109 -17.69 13.69 4.76
CA SER A 109 -16.96 13.36 5.99
C SER A 109 -15.58 14.03 6.07
N ASN A 110 -14.99 14.41 4.94
CA ASN A 110 -13.61 14.91 4.87
C ASN A 110 -13.50 16.43 5.14
N PHE A 111 -14.61 17.12 5.37
CA PHE A 111 -14.63 18.58 5.57
C PHE A 111 -15.35 18.96 6.86
N ILE A 112 -14.74 19.88 7.63
CA ILE A 112 -15.29 20.37 8.90
C ILE A 112 -16.74 20.89 8.72
N ALA A 113 -16.97 21.68 7.67
CA ALA A 113 -18.27 22.34 7.45
C ALA A 113 -19.43 21.36 7.20
N THR A 114 -19.14 20.15 6.75
CA THR A 114 -20.16 19.14 6.38
C THR A 114 -20.12 17.91 7.27
N ASN A 115 -19.18 17.81 8.21
CA ASN A 115 -19.03 16.66 9.10
C ASN A 115 -19.63 16.97 10.49
N PRO A 116 -20.83 16.43 10.81
CA PRO A 116 -21.51 16.69 12.08
C PRO A 116 -20.74 16.15 13.29
N GLU A 117 -20.01 15.04 13.16
CA GLU A 117 -19.21 14.49 14.27
C GLU A 117 -18.03 15.39 14.61
N VAL A 118 -17.39 15.96 13.60
CA VAL A 118 -16.31 16.94 13.80
C VAL A 118 -16.86 18.19 14.45
N LEU A 119 -18.01 18.71 13.99
CA LEU A 119 -18.65 19.88 14.60
C LEU A 119 -19.03 19.63 16.07
N GLU A 120 -19.63 18.48 16.38
CA GLU A 120 -19.93 18.08 17.77
C GLU A 120 -18.66 17.98 18.62
N ASN A 121 -17.59 17.39 18.08
CA ASN A 121 -16.32 17.26 18.77
C ASN A 121 -15.63 18.62 19.03
N ILE A 122 -15.71 19.55 18.07
CA ILE A 122 -15.22 20.92 18.25
C ILE A 122 -15.94 21.59 19.41
N ILE A 123 -17.27 21.46 19.48
CA ILE A 123 -18.08 22.05 20.55
C ILE A 123 -17.75 21.40 21.90
N SER A 124 -17.73 20.07 21.97
CA SER A 124 -17.51 19.33 23.22
C SER A 124 -16.11 19.55 23.80
N THR A 125 -15.11 19.73 22.94
CA THR A 125 -13.71 19.99 23.33
C THR A 125 -13.36 21.48 23.43
N GLN A 126 -14.34 22.38 23.22
CA GLN A 126 -14.12 23.84 23.17
C GLN A 126 -13.00 24.25 22.20
N GLY A 127 -12.89 23.53 21.06
CA GLY A 127 -11.89 23.78 20.02
C GLY A 127 -10.52 23.14 20.24
N GLN A 128 -10.29 22.42 21.35
CA GLN A 128 -9.01 21.74 21.59
C GLN A 128 -8.70 20.68 20.53
N SER A 129 -9.72 19.99 20.01
CA SER A 129 -9.60 19.01 18.92
C SER A 129 -8.95 19.60 17.66
N ILE A 130 -9.30 20.82 17.27
CA ILE A 130 -8.72 21.50 16.11
C ILE A 130 -7.24 21.81 16.34
N GLN A 131 -6.88 22.28 17.54
CA GLN A 131 -5.49 22.59 17.88
C GLN A 131 -4.62 21.32 17.76
N ASN A 132 -5.09 20.22 18.33
CA ASN A 132 -4.41 18.93 18.24
C ASN A 132 -4.31 18.46 16.78
N GLY A 133 -5.38 18.60 16.00
CA GLY A 133 -5.40 18.25 14.58
C GLY A 133 -4.41 19.04 13.73
N ILE A 134 -4.24 20.34 13.99
CA ILE A 134 -3.22 21.18 13.34
C ILE A 134 -1.81 20.72 13.70
N VAL A 135 -1.56 20.40 14.98
CA VAL A 135 -0.26 19.86 15.42
C VAL A 135 0.06 18.55 14.70
N ASN A 136 -0.92 17.66 14.59
CA ASN A 136 -0.80 16.39 13.86
C ASN A 136 -0.48 16.63 12.37
N LEU A 137 -1.23 17.51 11.70
CA LEU A 137 -1.02 17.86 10.29
C LEU A 137 0.38 18.44 10.04
N LEU A 138 0.84 19.36 10.89
CA LEU A 138 2.18 19.93 10.77
C LEU A 138 3.27 18.89 10.99
N GLY A 139 3.06 17.95 11.92
CA GLY A 139 3.93 16.79 12.12
C GLY A 139 4.04 15.94 10.87
N ASP A 140 2.91 15.61 10.25
CA ASP A 140 2.84 14.76 9.05
C ASP A 140 3.37 15.45 7.79
N LEU A 141 3.14 16.76 7.64
CA LEU A 141 3.77 17.56 6.58
C LEU A 141 5.30 17.52 6.66
N LYS A 142 5.87 17.53 7.86
CA LYS A 142 7.32 17.38 8.06
C LYS A 142 7.82 15.98 7.69
N LYS A 143 7.00 14.94 7.92
CA LYS A 143 7.32 13.55 7.55
C LYS A 143 7.12 13.25 6.06
N GLY A 144 6.27 14.02 5.39
CA GLY A 144 5.89 13.81 3.99
C GLY A 144 4.88 12.68 3.76
N LYS A 145 4.34 12.07 4.83
CA LYS A 145 3.32 11.01 4.79
C LYS A 145 2.29 11.20 5.90
N VAL A 146 1.06 10.71 5.69
CA VAL A 146 0.01 10.67 6.72
C VAL A 146 0.36 9.59 7.76
N SER A 147 0.37 9.94 9.05
CA SER A 147 0.64 8.99 10.13
C SER A 147 -0.58 8.08 10.36
N GLN A 148 -0.40 6.77 10.22
CA GLN A 148 -1.46 5.77 10.40
C GLN A 148 -1.35 4.98 11.72
N THR A 149 -0.25 5.18 12.47
CA THR A 149 0.01 4.60 13.78
C THR A 149 0.82 5.59 14.63
N ASP A 150 0.73 5.47 15.95
CA ASP A 150 1.69 6.11 16.86
C ASP A 150 3.07 5.43 16.73
N GLU A 151 3.98 6.08 15.99
CA GLU A 151 5.35 5.61 15.80
C GLU A 151 6.20 5.72 17.07
N THR A 152 5.78 6.50 18.08
CA THR A 152 6.52 6.64 19.35
C THR A 152 6.30 5.46 20.29
N ALA A 153 5.25 4.67 20.04
CA ALA A 153 4.91 3.50 20.83
C ALA A 153 5.84 2.30 20.56
N PHE A 154 6.57 2.29 19.44
CA PHE A 154 7.37 1.15 19.00
C PHE A 154 8.84 1.50 18.82
N GLU A 155 9.70 0.59 19.25
CA GLU A 155 11.15 0.64 19.06
C GLU A 155 11.66 -0.76 18.69
N VAL A 156 12.22 -0.88 17.49
CA VAL A 156 12.77 -2.12 16.94
C VAL A 156 13.84 -2.68 17.86
N GLY A 157 13.71 -3.95 18.24
CA GLY A 157 14.59 -4.64 19.18
C GLY A 157 14.25 -4.43 20.65
N LYS A 158 13.27 -3.57 21.00
CA LYS A 158 12.77 -3.43 22.38
C LYS A 158 11.37 -3.97 22.59
N ASN A 159 10.44 -3.65 21.70
CA ASN A 159 9.04 -4.10 21.80
C ASN A 159 8.43 -4.58 20.46
N ILE A 160 9.21 -4.55 19.39
CA ILE A 160 8.91 -5.16 18.09
C ILE A 160 10.20 -5.80 17.56
N ALA A 161 10.12 -6.90 16.81
CA ALA A 161 11.30 -7.68 16.38
C ALA A 161 12.16 -8.15 17.56
N THR A 162 11.49 -8.66 18.60
CA THR A 162 12.14 -9.04 19.88
C THR A 162 12.41 -10.54 20.01
N THR A 163 12.20 -11.34 18.97
CA THR A 163 12.53 -12.77 19.05
C THR A 163 14.04 -12.92 19.15
N ALA A 164 14.50 -13.59 20.21
CA ALA A 164 15.92 -13.71 20.50
C ALA A 164 16.66 -14.40 19.33
N GLY A 165 17.74 -13.79 18.86
CA GLY A 165 18.54 -14.30 17.74
C GLY A 165 19.85 -13.54 17.60
N GLN A 166 20.67 -13.95 16.64
CA GLN A 166 21.97 -13.35 16.36
C GLN A 166 22.20 -13.23 14.86
N VAL A 167 22.91 -12.18 14.45
CA VAL A 167 23.40 -12.06 13.07
C VAL A 167 24.57 -13.03 12.88
N VAL A 168 24.40 -14.01 12.00
CA VAL A 168 25.38 -15.07 11.73
C VAL A 168 26.13 -14.88 10.40
N PHE A 169 25.63 -14.00 9.54
CA PHE A 169 26.28 -13.60 8.29
C PHE A 169 25.89 -12.17 7.92
N ARG A 170 26.79 -11.47 7.25
CA ARG A 170 26.54 -10.13 6.69
C ARG A 170 27.33 -9.95 5.40
N ASN A 171 26.69 -9.38 4.39
CA ASN A 171 27.34 -8.82 3.21
C ASN A 171 26.79 -7.42 2.90
N ASP A 172 27.07 -6.91 1.71
CA ASP A 172 26.64 -5.57 1.31
C ASP A 172 25.13 -5.44 1.07
N LEU A 173 24.41 -6.55 0.94
CA LEU A 173 22.97 -6.58 0.65
C LEU A 173 22.11 -6.92 1.87
N PHE A 174 22.58 -7.78 2.77
CA PHE A 174 21.75 -8.26 3.87
C PHE A 174 22.54 -8.77 5.09
N GLU A 175 21.83 -8.87 6.20
CA GLU A 175 22.21 -9.63 7.39
C GLU A 175 21.37 -10.89 7.48
N LEU A 176 21.99 -12.02 7.79
CA LEU A 176 21.28 -13.27 8.09
C LEU A 176 21.16 -13.41 9.60
N ILE A 177 19.92 -13.48 10.08
CA ILE A 177 19.63 -13.70 11.49
C ILE A 177 19.33 -15.18 11.70
N GLN A 178 19.98 -15.81 12.69
CA GLN A 178 19.58 -17.12 13.22
C GLN A 178 18.90 -16.89 14.57
N TYR A 179 17.70 -17.43 14.74
CA TYR A 179 16.96 -17.30 15.99
C TYR A 179 17.34 -18.39 17.00
N THR A 180 17.35 -18.01 18.28
CA THR A 180 17.64 -18.90 19.40
C THR A 180 16.52 -19.94 19.54
N PRO A 181 16.81 -21.25 19.56
CA PRO A 181 15.79 -22.28 19.75
C PRO A 181 15.01 -22.10 21.06
N LEU A 182 13.70 -22.36 21.02
CA LEU A 182 12.80 -22.34 22.19
C LEU A 182 12.32 -23.76 22.59
N THR A 183 12.95 -24.79 22.03
CA THR A 183 12.63 -26.21 22.21
C THR A 183 13.91 -27.01 22.45
N GLU A 184 13.80 -28.17 23.12
CA GLU A 184 14.96 -29.04 23.40
C GLU A 184 15.50 -29.73 22.15
N THR A 185 14.61 -30.02 21.19
CA THR A 185 14.94 -30.65 19.91
C THR A 185 14.26 -29.87 18.79
N VAL A 186 14.90 -29.86 17.62
CA VAL A 186 14.43 -29.18 16.42
C VAL A 186 14.41 -30.14 15.24
N PHE A 187 13.63 -29.80 14.21
CA PHE A 187 13.68 -30.51 12.93
C PHE A 187 15.08 -30.40 12.29
N GLU A 188 15.52 -31.50 11.68
CA GLU A 188 16.84 -31.58 11.03
C GLU A 188 17.04 -30.52 9.94
N ARG A 189 16.00 -30.23 9.15
CA ARG A 189 16.08 -29.23 8.07
C ARG A 189 15.74 -27.83 8.58
N PRO A 190 16.68 -26.87 8.51
CA PRO A 190 16.40 -25.47 8.82
C PRO A 190 15.36 -24.85 7.90
N TYR A 191 14.82 -23.72 8.35
CA TYR A 191 13.84 -22.92 7.63
C TYR A 191 14.39 -21.52 7.38
N LEU A 192 14.59 -21.14 6.11
CA LEU A 192 15.00 -19.80 5.70
C LEU A 192 13.78 -18.97 5.31
N MET A 193 13.63 -17.79 5.91
CA MET A 193 12.63 -16.80 5.55
C MET A 193 13.25 -15.66 4.73
N VAL A 194 12.68 -15.42 3.55
CA VAL A 194 13.04 -14.34 2.63
C VAL A 194 11.89 -13.33 2.58
N PRO A 195 11.93 -12.27 3.40
CA PRO A 195 10.91 -11.22 3.44
C PRO A 195 11.02 -10.30 2.21
N PRO A 196 10.03 -9.42 1.97
CA PRO A 196 10.14 -8.38 0.96
C PRO A 196 11.29 -7.41 1.27
N CYS A 197 11.87 -6.82 0.22
CA CYS A 197 12.84 -5.73 0.31
C CYS A 197 12.21 -4.32 0.13
N ILE A 198 10.87 -4.24 0.03
CA ILE A 198 10.11 -2.98 -0.07
C ILE A 198 9.91 -2.37 1.33
N ASN A 199 9.39 -3.19 2.26
CA ASN A 199 9.28 -2.87 3.68
C ASN A 199 10.30 -3.70 4.47
N LYS A 200 10.39 -3.48 5.78
CA LYS A 200 11.34 -4.18 6.64
C LYS A 200 10.84 -5.58 7.03
N TYR A 201 11.79 -6.46 7.36
CA TYR A 201 11.53 -7.87 7.60
C TYR A 201 10.59 -8.16 8.78
N TYR A 202 10.53 -7.26 9.77
CA TYR A 202 9.87 -7.52 11.04
C TYR A 202 8.34 -7.60 10.93
N ILE A 203 7.76 -7.42 9.74
CA ILE A 203 6.40 -7.86 9.46
C ILE A 203 6.19 -9.36 9.76
N LEU A 204 7.25 -10.17 9.70
CA LEU A 204 7.24 -11.58 10.11
C LEU A 204 7.58 -11.80 11.59
N ASP A 205 8.04 -10.76 12.28
CA ASP A 205 8.48 -10.78 13.68
C ASP A 205 8.05 -9.49 14.39
N LEU A 206 6.74 -9.25 14.48
CA LEU A 206 6.19 -8.04 15.10
C LEU A 206 6.33 -8.12 16.63
N GLN A 207 5.21 -8.24 17.34
CA GLN A 207 5.17 -8.48 18.78
C GLN A 207 5.15 -9.99 19.06
N PRO A 208 5.45 -10.43 20.31
CA PRO A 208 5.46 -11.85 20.65
C PRO A 208 4.18 -12.60 20.26
N ASP A 209 3.01 -11.98 20.43
CA ASP A 209 1.71 -12.63 20.21
C ASP A 209 1.34 -12.78 18.72
N ASN A 210 2.00 -12.03 17.83
CA ASN A 210 1.75 -12.04 16.38
C ASN A 210 3.03 -12.24 15.54
N SER A 211 4.08 -12.81 16.14
CA SER A 211 5.34 -13.13 15.45
C SER A 211 5.29 -14.53 14.82
N VAL A 212 5.37 -14.56 13.48
CA VAL A 212 5.48 -15.81 12.70
C VAL A 212 6.83 -16.49 12.97
N VAL A 213 7.90 -15.70 13.09
CA VAL A 213 9.24 -16.19 13.45
C VAL A 213 9.19 -16.92 14.78
N ARG A 214 8.68 -16.26 15.83
CA ARG A 214 8.59 -16.84 17.17
C ARG A 214 7.79 -18.13 17.16
N TYR A 215 6.62 -18.10 16.54
CA TYR A 215 5.77 -19.28 16.40
C TYR A 215 6.54 -20.46 15.77
N MET A 216 7.25 -20.23 14.66
CA MET A 216 8.02 -21.27 13.98
C MET A 216 9.15 -21.84 14.84
N VAL A 217 9.84 -20.99 15.62
CA VAL A 217 10.86 -21.42 16.58
C VAL A 217 10.23 -22.28 17.70
N GLU A 218 9.07 -21.88 18.23
CA GLU A 218 8.31 -22.64 19.23
C GLU A 218 7.79 -23.98 18.68
N GLN A 219 7.51 -24.08 17.37
CA GLN A 219 7.17 -25.34 16.71
C GLN A 219 8.37 -26.26 16.45
N GLY A 220 9.58 -25.87 16.85
CA GLY A 220 10.78 -26.71 16.72
C GLY A 220 11.52 -26.56 15.39
N HIS A 221 11.32 -25.47 14.64
CA HIS A 221 12.19 -25.18 13.50
C HIS A 221 13.43 -24.39 13.91
N THR A 222 14.59 -24.72 13.33
CA THR A 222 15.72 -23.78 13.28
C THR A 222 15.43 -22.73 12.22
N VAL A 223 15.12 -21.50 12.65
CA VAL A 223 14.69 -20.41 11.77
C VAL A 223 15.84 -19.47 11.47
N PHE A 224 16.02 -19.18 10.19
CA PHE A 224 16.88 -18.14 9.67
C PHE A 224 16.04 -17.10 8.92
N LEU A 225 16.43 -15.83 8.97
CA LEU A 225 15.72 -14.76 8.28
C LEU A 225 16.71 -13.79 7.62
N VAL A 226 16.40 -13.39 6.38
CA VAL A 226 17.13 -12.35 5.65
C VAL A 226 16.63 -10.98 6.08
N SER A 227 17.52 -10.16 6.66
CA SER A 227 17.29 -8.75 6.95
C SER A 227 17.98 -7.90 5.88
N TRP A 228 17.22 -7.42 4.90
CA TRP A 228 17.74 -6.60 3.81
C TRP A 228 18.28 -5.26 4.31
N LYS A 229 19.42 -4.84 3.75
CA LYS A 229 19.98 -3.49 3.97
C LYS A 229 19.05 -2.46 3.33
N ASN A 230 18.76 -1.37 4.04
CA ASN A 230 18.09 -0.22 3.44
C ASN A 230 19.08 0.47 2.47
N PRO A 231 18.79 0.52 1.16
CA PRO A 231 19.76 0.98 0.17
C PRO A 231 20.21 2.42 0.38
N ASP A 232 21.50 2.67 0.17
CA ASP A 232 22.09 4.02 0.12
C ASP A 232 22.69 4.29 -1.27
N ALA A 233 23.23 5.48 -1.50
CA ALA A 233 23.76 5.87 -2.82
C ALA A 233 24.85 4.92 -3.38
N SER A 234 25.58 4.22 -2.52
CA SER A 234 26.58 3.22 -2.94
C SER A 234 25.95 1.99 -3.61
N MET A 235 24.65 1.77 -3.42
CA MET A 235 23.90 0.64 -3.95
C MET A 235 23.08 0.99 -5.19
N SER A 236 23.28 2.18 -5.77
CA SER A 236 22.51 2.66 -6.94
C SER A 236 22.64 1.80 -8.20
N GLN A 237 23.66 0.94 -8.28
CA GLN A 237 23.89 0.02 -9.40
C GLN A 237 23.45 -1.41 -9.10
N ILE A 238 22.91 -1.69 -7.90
CA ILE A 238 22.44 -3.03 -7.55
C ILE A 238 21.22 -3.38 -8.39
N THR A 239 21.27 -4.56 -8.99
CA THR A 239 20.25 -5.09 -9.91
C THR A 239 19.47 -6.25 -9.28
N TRP A 240 18.44 -6.71 -9.97
CA TRP A 240 17.70 -7.92 -9.57
C TRP A 240 18.62 -9.15 -9.44
N ASP A 241 19.60 -9.28 -10.33
CA ASP A 241 20.54 -10.41 -10.35
C ASP A 241 21.43 -10.43 -9.10
N ASP A 242 21.79 -9.27 -8.56
CA ASP A 242 22.54 -9.15 -7.31
C ASP A 242 21.69 -9.62 -6.11
N TYR A 243 20.42 -9.21 -6.03
CA TYR A 243 19.49 -9.70 -4.99
C TYR A 243 19.24 -11.21 -5.11
N VAL A 244 19.20 -11.76 -6.32
CA VAL A 244 19.04 -13.20 -6.54
C VAL A 244 20.31 -13.97 -6.16
N GLY A 245 21.47 -13.52 -6.64
CA GLY A 245 22.75 -14.18 -6.47
C GLY A 245 23.35 -13.95 -5.08
N GLU A 246 23.75 -12.72 -4.81
CA GLU A 246 24.41 -12.31 -3.56
C GLU A 246 23.42 -12.10 -2.40
N GLY A 247 22.12 -12.07 -2.67
CA GLY A 247 21.06 -12.12 -1.65
C GLY A 247 20.58 -13.55 -1.40
N VAL A 248 19.58 -14.00 -2.15
CA VAL A 248 18.82 -15.22 -1.84
C VAL A 248 19.65 -16.49 -1.98
N ILE A 249 20.35 -16.68 -3.10
CA ILE A 249 21.20 -17.87 -3.30
C ILE A 249 22.27 -17.92 -2.23
N LYS A 250 22.92 -16.78 -1.94
CA LYS A 250 23.92 -16.69 -0.88
C LYS A 250 23.36 -17.06 0.49
N ALA A 251 22.16 -16.58 0.83
CA ALA A 251 21.49 -16.94 2.08
C ALA A 251 21.21 -18.45 2.17
N ILE A 252 20.74 -19.08 1.09
CA ILE A 252 20.52 -20.53 1.03
C ILE A 252 21.83 -21.29 1.28
N GLU A 253 22.93 -20.89 0.62
CA GLU A 253 24.25 -21.50 0.80
C GLU A 253 24.74 -21.38 2.26
N VAL A 254 24.63 -20.18 2.85
CA VAL A 254 25.05 -19.95 4.25
C VAL A 254 24.21 -20.78 5.24
N VAL A 255 22.88 -20.84 5.09
CA VAL A 255 22.03 -21.65 5.99
C VAL A 255 22.35 -23.13 5.87
N LYS A 256 22.58 -23.62 4.65
CA LYS A 256 22.96 -25.00 4.39
C LYS A 256 24.28 -25.35 5.07
N ASP A 257 25.28 -24.46 4.95
CA ASP A 257 26.60 -24.64 5.55
C ASP A 257 26.55 -24.62 7.09
N ILE A 258 25.78 -23.70 7.69
CA ILE A 258 25.58 -23.64 9.15
C ILE A 258 24.84 -24.90 9.65
N GLY A 259 23.79 -25.32 8.94
CA GLY A 259 22.99 -26.49 9.31
C GLY A 259 23.68 -27.82 9.07
N GLY A 260 24.73 -27.86 8.25
CA GLY A 260 25.39 -29.11 7.86
C GLY A 260 24.48 -30.08 7.10
N VAL A 261 23.48 -29.56 6.38
CA VAL A 261 22.47 -30.36 5.67
C VAL A 261 22.64 -30.26 4.15
N ASP A 262 22.01 -31.17 3.42
CA ASP A 262 21.97 -31.11 1.95
C ASP A 262 20.88 -30.19 1.41
N GLN A 263 19.77 -30.06 2.14
CA GLN A 263 18.63 -29.25 1.73
C GLN A 263 17.98 -28.53 2.91
N ILE A 264 17.46 -27.33 2.64
CA ILE A 264 16.72 -26.51 3.60
C ILE A 264 15.26 -26.32 3.14
N ASN A 265 14.38 -25.86 4.03
CA ASN A 265 13.08 -25.34 3.65
C ASN A 265 13.17 -23.82 3.47
N VAL A 266 12.43 -23.25 2.52
CA VAL A 266 12.43 -21.81 2.26
C VAL A 266 11.01 -21.25 2.22
N LEU A 267 10.79 -20.12 2.87
CA LEU A 267 9.58 -19.30 2.76
C LEU A 267 9.94 -17.97 2.11
N GLY A 268 9.21 -17.62 1.07
CA GLY A 268 9.26 -16.30 0.45
C GLY A 268 7.96 -15.53 0.69
N PHE A 269 8.06 -14.25 1.06
CA PHE A 269 6.92 -13.38 1.33
C PHE A 269 6.90 -12.17 0.40
N CYS A 270 5.74 -11.90 -0.24
CA CYS A 270 5.56 -10.78 -1.17
C CYS A 270 6.66 -10.79 -2.26
N VAL A 271 7.35 -9.68 -2.53
CA VAL A 271 8.44 -9.65 -3.53
C VAL A 271 9.63 -10.55 -3.15
N GLY A 272 9.80 -10.87 -1.86
CA GLY A 272 10.78 -11.85 -1.39
C GLY A 272 10.48 -13.27 -1.91
N GLY A 273 9.20 -13.58 -2.14
CA GLY A 273 8.80 -14.81 -2.82
C GLY A 273 9.12 -14.81 -4.31
N THR A 274 8.94 -13.68 -5.00
CA THR A 274 9.31 -13.54 -6.42
C THR A 274 10.83 -13.68 -6.60
N LEU A 275 11.63 -13.05 -5.72
CA LEU A 275 13.08 -13.22 -5.65
C LEU A 275 13.47 -14.69 -5.40
N THR A 276 12.81 -15.33 -4.44
CA THR A 276 13.08 -16.73 -4.10
C THR A 276 12.76 -17.67 -5.25
N ALA A 277 11.60 -17.53 -5.89
CA ALA A 277 11.23 -18.34 -7.05
C ALA A 277 12.24 -18.18 -8.20
N THR A 278 12.71 -16.95 -8.44
CA THR A 278 13.76 -16.69 -9.44
C THR A 278 15.08 -17.38 -9.07
N ALA A 279 15.51 -17.25 -7.81
CA ALA A 279 16.71 -17.91 -7.30
C ALA A 279 16.66 -19.44 -7.45
N LEU A 280 15.52 -20.06 -7.13
CA LEU A 280 15.36 -21.51 -7.26
C LEU A 280 15.36 -21.96 -8.73
N ALA A 281 14.79 -21.16 -9.64
CA ALA A 281 14.88 -21.43 -11.08
C ALA A 281 16.34 -21.37 -11.58
N VAL A 282 17.11 -20.39 -11.13
CA VAL A 282 18.56 -20.28 -11.42
C VAL A 282 19.33 -21.48 -10.87
N LEU A 283 19.08 -21.90 -9.63
CA LEU A 283 19.71 -23.07 -9.03
C LEU A 283 19.37 -24.36 -9.77
N ALA A 284 18.11 -24.53 -10.18
CA ALA A 284 17.66 -25.68 -10.97
C ALA A 284 18.38 -25.73 -12.33
N ALA A 285 18.50 -24.60 -13.03
CA ALA A 285 19.26 -24.51 -14.28
C ALA A 285 20.75 -24.86 -14.08
N ARG A 286 21.32 -24.51 -12.92
CA ARG A 286 22.68 -24.89 -12.48
C ARG A 286 22.78 -26.32 -11.92
N LYS A 287 21.70 -27.09 -11.93
CA LYS A 287 21.60 -28.46 -11.37
C LYS A 287 21.99 -28.54 -9.88
N LYS A 288 21.76 -27.47 -9.12
CA LYS A 288 21.96 -27.42 -7.67
C LYS A 288 20.61 -27.68 -6.98
N ASN A 289 20.51 -28.78 -6.24
CA ASN A 289 19.31 -29.14 -5.48
C ASN A 289 19.51 -28.86 -3.98
N MET A 290 19.34 -27.60 -3.57
CA MET A 290 19.64 -27.13 -2.20
C MET A 290 18.39 -26.88 -1.35
N VAL A 291 17.19 -27.01 -1.93
CA VAL A 291 15.91 -26.66 -1.26
C VAL A 291 14.96 -27.84 -1.34
N ALA A 292 14.47 -28.28 -0.17
CA ALA A 292 13.55 -29.40 -0.02
C ALA A 292 12.09 -28.98 -0.23
N SER A 293 11.73 -27.76 0.18
CA SER A 293 10.39 -27.20 -0.01
C SER A 293 10.42 -25.67 -0.15
N LEU A 294 9.44 -25.15 -0.89
CA LEU A 294 9.19 -23.72 -1.05
C LEU A 294 7.77 -23.41 -0.57
N THR A 295 7.65 -22.43 0.33
CA THR A 295 6.39 -21.80 0.73
C THR A 295 6.33 -20.39 0.17
N LEU A 296 5.25 -20.03 -0.51
CA LEU A 296 5.01 -18.69 -1.05
C LEU A 296 3.84 -18.04 -0.32
N LEU A 297 4.13 -17.00 0.46
CA LEU A 297 3.13 -16.21 1.18
C LEU A 297 2.83 -14.95 0.38
N THR A 298 1.56 -14.80 -0.04
CA THR A 298 1.04 -13.62 -0.77
C THR A 298 2.01 -13.10 -1.86
N THR A 299 2.49 -14.02 -2.70
CA THR A 299 3.52 -13.76 -3.71
C THR A 299 2.90 -13.85 -5.11
N LEU A 300 3.17 -12.86 -5.95
CA LEU A 300 2.86 -12.94 -7.37
C LEU A 300 4.03 -13.61 -8.13
N LEU A 301 3.68 -14.58 -8.96
CA LEU A 301 4.57 -15.20 -9.97
C LEU A 301 4.09 -14.87 -11.38
N ASP A 302 2.78 -14.87 -11.57
CA ASP A 302 2.12 -14.36 -12.76
C ASP A 302 1.74 -12.89 -12.51
N PHE A 303 2.26 -11.99 -13.36
CA PHE A 303 2.00 -10.56 -13.32
C PHE A 303 1.12 -10.08 -14.50
N SER A 304 0.41 -11.00 -15.17
CA SER A 304 -0.46 -10.66 -16.30
C SER A 304 -1.70 -9.85 -15.90
N ASP A 305 -2.18 -10.02 -14.67
CA ASP A 305 -3.23 -9.21 -14.04
C ASP A 305 -2.77 -8.82 -12.63
N THR A 306 -2.29 -7.59 -12.47
CA THR A 306 -1.81 -7.09 -11.18
C THR A 306 -2.88 -6.31 -10.40
N GLY A 307 -4.12 -6.33 -10.91
CA GLY A 307 -5.23 -5.56 -10.38
C GLY A 307 -4.96 -4.06 -10.43
N ILE A 308 -5.19 -3.38 -9.31
CA ILE A 308 -5.17 -1.91 -9.27
C ILE A 308 -3.78 -1.29 -9.47
N LEU A 309 -2.71 -2.08 -9.32
CA LEU A 309 -1.34 -1.61 -9.58
C LEU A 309 -1.14 -1.19 -11.05
N ASP A 310 -1.86 -1.78 -11.99
CA ASP A 310 -1.81 -1.45 -13.43
C ASP A 310 -2.26 -0.01 -13.74
N VAL A 311 -2.96 0.64 -12.81
CA VAL A 311 -3.34 2.05 -12.94
C VAL A 311 -2.16 2.98 -12.69
N PHE A 312 -1.27 2.60 -11.78
CA PHE A 312 -0.13 3.42 -11.33
C PHE A 312 1.14 3.21 -12.17
N ILE A 313 1.20 2.14 -12.95
CA ILE A 313 2.40 1.78 -13.73
C ILE A 313 2.04 1.69 -15.21
N ASP A 314 2.76 2.45 -16.03
CA ASP A 314 2.74 2.31 -17.48
C ASP A 314 4.15 2.39 -18.09
N GLU A 315 4.25 1.97 -19.35
CA GLU A 315 5.48 1.97 -20.14
C GLU A 315 6.16 3.34 -20.20
N GLY A 316 5.39 4.44 -20.18
CA GLY A 316 5.94 5.78 -20.17
C GLY A 316 6.66 6.08 -18.86
N MET A 317 6.05 5.69 -17.73
CA MET A 317 6.67 5.82 -16.40
C MET A 317 7.91 4.94 -16.26
N VAL A 318 7.87 3.70 -16.76
CA VAL A 318 9.04 2.80 -16.72
C VAL A 318 10.20 3.40 -17.51
N LYS A 319 9.98 3.85 -18.75
CA LYS A 319 11.01 4.52 -19.56
C LYS A 319 11.59 5.76 -18.90
N LEU A 320 10.74 6.55 -18.24
CA LEU A 320 11.21 7.70 -17.48
C LEU A 320 12.15 7.25 -16.35
N ARG A 321 11.84 6.16 -15.63
CA ARG A 321 12.72 5.62 -14.59
C ARG A 321 14.03 5.08 -15.15
N GLU A 322 13.98 4.34 -16.25
CA GLU A 322 15.18 3.85 -16.95
C GLU A 322 16.13 5.01 -17.31
N SER A 323 15.59 6.08 -17.90
CA SER A 323 16.32 7.30 -18.30
C SER A 323 16.85 8.17 -17.15
N THR A 324 16.28 8.05 -15.95
CA THR A 324 16.60 8.95 -14.82
C THR A 324 17.40 8.29 -13.72
N ILE A 325 17.02 7.08 -13.31
CA ILE A 325 17.63 6.34 -12.20
C ILE A 325 18.13 4.95 -12.60
N GLY A 326 17.68 4.40 -13.73
CA GLY A 326 17.91 3.02 -14.12
C GLY A 326 19.22 2.74 -14.86
N GLY A 327 20.10 3.73 -15.02
CA GLY A 327 21.41 3.56 -15.66
C GLY A 327 21.45 3.92 -17.13
N GLU A 328 20.32 4.19 -17.79
CA GLU A 328 20.32 4.68 -19.17
C GLU A 328 21.01 6.05 -19.22
N GLY A 329 21.88 6.25 -20.21
CA GLY A 329 22.74 7.45 -20.27
C GLY A 329 23.87 7.48 -19.23
N GLY A 330 24.09 6.40 -18.48
CA GLY A 330 25.15 6.29 -17.47
C GLY A 330 24.80 6.88 -16.11
N HIS A 331 23.52 7.18 -15.86
CA HIS A 331 23.04 7.76 -14.62
C HIS A 331 22.27 6.74 -13.78
N TYR A 332 22.82 6.42 -12.61
CA TYR A 332 22.19 5.55 -11.63
C TYR A 332 21.70 6.38 -10.45
N GLY A 333 20.47 6.11 -10.02
CA GLY A 333 19.82 6.83 -8.94
C GLY A 333 19.13 5.89 -7.96
N MET A 334 18.57 6.46 -6.90
CA MET A 334 17.81 5.73 -5.89
C MET A 334 16.32 6.02 -6.06
N MET A 335 15.50 4.98 -5.90
CA MET A 335 14.05 5.17 -5.72
C MET A 335 13.77 5.53 -4.26
N SER A 336 13.01 6.59 -4.02
CA SER A 336 12.70 7.00 -2.65
C SER A 336 11.69 6.04 -2.00
N GLY A 337 11.89 5.72 -0.72
CA GLY A 337 10.93 4.91 0.05
C GLY A 337 9.55 5.58 0.16
N LEU A 338 9.48 6.91 0.05
CA LEU A 338 8.22 7.65 0.04
C LEU A 338 7.41 7.37 -1.24
N GLU A 339 8.06 7.30 -2.40
CA GLU A 339 7.39 6.96 -3.66
C GLU A 339 6.86 5.52 -3.65
N LEU A 340 7.64 4.57 -3.12
CA LEU A 340 7.20 3.19 -2.92
C LEU A 340 6.00 3.14 -1.96
N GLY A 341 6.14 3.72 -0.77
CA GLY A 341 5.10 3.71 0.27
C GLY A 341 3.78 4.32 -0.19
N ASN A 342 3.83 5.46 -0.89
CA ASN A 342 2.63 6.12 -1.40
C ASN A 342 1.88 5.25 -2.41
N THR A 343 2.58 4.56 -3.31
CA THR A 343 1.95 3.67 -4.29
C THR A 343 1.11 2.60 -3.60
N PHE A 344 1.61 2.02 -2.49
CA PHE A 344 0.86 1.03 -1.71
C PHE A 344 -0.28 1.63 -0.86
N SER A 345 -0.09 2.82 -0.26
CA SER A 345 -1.14 3.48 0.52
C SER A 345 -2.34 3.93 -0.34
N PHE A 346 -2.11 4.27 -1.61
CA PHE A 346 -3.17 4.65 -2.54
C PHE A 346 -3.96 3.47 -3.13
N LEU A 347 -3.56 2.22 -2.88
CA LEU A 347 -4.33 1.03 -3.31
C LEU A 347 -5.64 0.88 -2.52
N ARG A 348 -5.77 1.49 -1.33
CA ARG A 348 -7.01 1.52 -0.51
C ARG A 348 -7.20 2.87 0.19
N PRO A 349 -7.57 3.93 -0.54
CA PRO A 349 -7.53 5.31 -0.03
C PRO A 349 -8.59 5.60 1.04
N ASN A 350 -9.78 4.98 0.94
CA ASN A 350 -10.81 5.10 1.98
C ASN A 350 -10.31 4.58 3.33
N ASP A 351 -9.69 3.41 3.36
CA ASP A 351 -9.24 2.78 4.60
C ASP A 351 -7.91 3.35 5.11
N LEU A 352 -7.01 3.74 4.20
CA LEU A 352 -5.62 4.09 4.53
C LEU A 352 -5.30 5.58 4.46
N VAL A 353 -6.17 6.42 3.90
CA VAL A 353 -5.91 7.88 3.79
C VAL A 353 -7.03 8.68 4.44
N TRP A 354 -8.25 8.59 3.94
CA TRP A 354 -9.32 9.51 4.36
C TRP A 354 -9.80 9.27 5.79
N ASN A 355 -9.87 8.02 6.25
CA ASN A 355 -10.19 7.74 7.65
C ASN A 355 -9.19 8.43 8.62
N TYR A 356 -7.89 8.36 8.32
CA TYR A 356 -6.86 8.98 9.15
C TYR A 356 -6.86 10.50 9.04
N VAL A 357 -7.18 11.07 7.87
CA VAL A 357 -7.39 12.53 7.73
C VAL A 357 -8.51 13.00 8.65
N VAL A 358 -9.65 12.29 8.66
CA VAL A 358 -10.80 12.66 9.50
C VAL A 358 -10.48 12.50 10.98
N GLU A 359 -9.95 11.34 11.39
CA GLU A 359 -9.64 11.07 12.80
C GLU A 359 -8.49 11.95 13.31
N ASN A 360 -7.37 12.02 12.59
CA ASN A 360 -6.17 12.68 13.08
C ASN A 360 -6.25 14.20 12.99
N TYR A 361 -6.74 14.73 11.86
CA TYR A 361 -6.66 16.16 11.58
C TYR A 361 -7.96 16.89 11.90
N LEU A 362 -9.12 16.28 11.63
CA LEU A 362 -10.40 16.95 11.88
C LEU A 362 -10.89 16.73 13.31
N LYS A 363 -10.73 15.52 13.86
CA LYS A 363 -11.12 15.21 15.23
C LYS A 363 -9.99 15.42 16.25
N GLY A 364 -8.75 15.57 15.80
CA GLY A 364 -7.59 15.78 16.68
C GLY A 364 -7.22 14.57 17.52
N ASN A 365 -7.65 13.37 17.09
CA ASN A 365 -7.25 12.11 17.71
C ASN A 365 -5.83 11.76 17.26
N SER A 366 -5.13 10.95 18.04
CA SER A 366 -3.90 10.31 17.56
C SER A 366 -4.24 8.91 17.07
N PRO A 367 -3.61 8.42 15.99
CA PRO A 367 -3.84 7.06 15.54
C PRO A 367 -3.41 6.09 16.66
N PRO A 368 -4.17 5.02 16.92
CA PRO A 368 -3.77 4.04 17.91
C PRO A 368 -2.44 3.39 17.53
N PRO A 369 -1.66 2.89 18.51
CA PRO A 369 -0.46 2.12 18.20
C PRO A 369 -0.86 0.83 17.49
N PHE A 370 -0.42 0.69 16.25
CA PHE A 370 -0.67 -0.47 15.41
C PHE A 370 0.63 -0.88 14.71
N ASP A 371 1.23 -1.95 15.21
CA ASP A 371 2.53 -2.48 14.80
C ASP A 371 2.60 -2.84 13.30
N LEU A 372 1.51 -3.34 12.73
CA LEU A 372 1.40 -3.65 11.30
C LEU A 372 1.60 -2.44 10.38
N LEU A 373 1.37 -1.21 10.88
CA LEU A 373 1.56 0.04 10.12
C LEU A 373 2.83 0.79 10.52
N TYR A 374 3.66 0.21 11.39
CA TYR A 374 4.95 0.76 11.79
C TYR A 374 6.03 0.32 10.80
N TRP A 375 6.53 1.22 9.94
CA TRP A 375 7.62 0.92 8.99
C TRP A 375 8.53 2.10 8.65
#